data_AF-A0A936X236-F1
#
_entry.id   AF-A0A936X236-F1
#
_cell.length_a   1.000
_cell.length_b   1.000
_cell.length_c   1.000
_cell.angle_alpha   90.00
_cell.angle_beta   90.00
_cell.angle_gamma   90.00
#
_symmetry.space_group_name_H-M   'P 1'
#
loop_
_entity.id
_entity.type
_entity.pdbx_description
1 polymer ?
#
loop_
_entity_poly.entity_id
_entity_poly.type
_entity_poly.pdbx_seq_one_letter_code
_entity_poly.pdbx_strand_id
1 'polypeptide(L)'
;MKNRLTAGFLLVCMLQTSSLFAQDPIPVKQQLPNKPLIFSQIPERSVCSIQSWEQLQSWSVGKAIELPLTDKAFFAGTVTEKVQRAANIQSLNIKLSNYPGTLLNLTLISEPNQPVKISGRIINPNSGDVLLLTYENNKYVLQKQQQQFFMTE
;
A
#
# COMPACT_ATOMS: atom_id res chain seq x y z
N MET A 1 69.22 -12.11 -31.92
CA MET A 1 67.84 -11.74 -32.31
C MET A 1 66.89 -12.86 -31.86
N LYS A 2 66.20 -12.75 -30.71
CA LYS A 2 65.38 -13.88 -30.20
C LYS A 2 63.98 -13.51 -29.65
N ASN A 3 63.61 -12.23 -29.58
CA ASN A 3 62.38 -11.79 -28.88
C ASN A 3 61.41 -10.96 -29.77
N ARG A 4 61.50 -11.03 -31.11
CA ARG A 4 60.62 -10.24 -32.00
C ARG A 4 59.26 -10.89 -32.29
N LEU A 5 59.13 -12.21 -32.11
CA LEU A 5 57.88 -12.95 -32.37
C LEU A 5 56.88 -12.84 -31.22
N THR A 6 57.36 -12.69 -29.97
CA THR A 6 56.51 -12.62 -28.77
C THR A 6 55.74 -11.31 -28.65
N ALA A 7 56.28 -10.20 -29.18
CA ALA A 7 55.60 -8.90 -29.14
C ALA A 7 54.40 -8.83 -30.10
N GLY A 8 54.44 -9.55 -31.24
CA GLY A 8 53.33 -9.56 -32.21
C GLY A 8 52.11 -10.34 -31.71
N PHE A 9 52.32 -11.44 -30.99
CA PHE A 9 51.22 -12.27 -30.48
C PHE A 9 50.41 -11.57 -29.38
N LEU A 10 51.07 -10.78 -28.53
CA LEU A 10 50.43 -10.02 -27.46
C LEU A 10 49.52 -8.89 -27.99
N LEU A 11 49.84 -8.33 -29.16
CA LEU A 11 49.09 -7.24 -29.78
C LEU A 11 47.80 -7.73 -30.46
N VAL A 12 47.78 -8.99 -30.93
CA VAL A 12 46.58 -9.63 -31.52
C VAL A 12 45.57 -10.03 -30.45
N CYS A 13 46.02 -10.47 -29.26
CA CYS A 13 45.12 -10.80 -28.15
C CYS A 13 44.42 -9.58 -27.54
N MET A 14 45.02 -8.39 -27.58
CA MET A 14 44.40 -7.16 -27.04
C MET A 14 43.31 -6.55 -27.93
N LEU A 15 43.21 -6.97 -29.19
CA LEU A 15 42.19 -6.46 -30.13
C LEU A 15 40.88 -7.26 -30.12
N GLN A 16 40.78 -8.35 -29.36
CA GLN A 16 39.60 -9.23 -29.37
C GLN A 16 38.65 -9.07 -28.17
N THR A 17 38.88 -8.11 -27.26
CA THR A 17 38.06 -7.96 -26.03
C THR A 17 37.03 -6.83 -26.06
N SER A 18 36.81 -6.16 -27.18
CA SER A 18 35.99 -4.94 -27.27
C SER A 18 34.53 -5.14 -27.69
N SER A 19 33.89 -6.29 -27.39
CA SER A 19 32.49 -6.51 -27.80
C SER A 19 31.65 -7.33 -26.83
N LEU A 20 31.52 -6.88 -25.57
CA LEU A 20 30.64 -7.55 -24.58
C LEU A 20 29.58 -6.65 -23.90
N PHE A 21 29.32 -5.45 -24.42
CA PHE A 21 28.28 -4.57 -23.86
C PHE A 21 27.44 -3.92 -24.96
N ALA A 22 26.38 -4.60 -25.42
CA ALA A 22 25.37 -3.98 -26.29
C ALA A 22 24.01 -4.71 -26.28
N GLN A 23 23.66 -5.41 -25.20
CA GLN A 23 22.26 -5.77 -24.99
C GLN A 23 21.68 -4.75 -24.02
N ASP A 24 21.22 -3.62 -24.57
CA ASP A 24 20.30 -2.76 -23.83
C ASP A 24 19.07 -3.62 -23.51
N PRO A 25 18.69 -3.77 -22.24
CA PRO A 25 17.52 -4.55 -21.88
C PRO A 25 16.34 -3.96 -22.65
N ILE A 26 15.67 -4.79 -23.44
CA ILE A 26 14.46 -4.40 -24.16
C ILE A 26 13.53 -3.80 -23.11
N PRO A 27 13.19 -2.50 -23.20
CA PRO A 27 12.25 -1.90 -22.27
C PRO A 27 10.89 -2.53 -22.57
N VAL A 28 10.57 -3.60 -21.85
CA VAL A 28 9.23 -4.15 -21.82
C VAL A 28 8.36 -3.06 -21.20
N LYS A 29 7.75 -2.22 -22.04
CA LYS A 29 6.62 -1.39 -21.64
C LYS A 29 5.47 -2.34 -21.35
N GLN A 30 5.49 -3.00 -20.19
CA GLN A 30 4.30 -3.59 -19.62
C GLN A 30 3.34 -2.42 -19.44
N GLN A 31 2.38 -2.29 -20.35
CA GLN A 31 1.22 -1.45 -20.14
C GLN A 31 0.49 -2.08 -18.96
N LEU A 32 0.79 -1.58 -17.75
CA LEU A 32 0.03 -1.92 -16.56
C LEU A 32 -1.43 -1.67 -16.89
N PRO A 33 -2.32 -2.67 -16.70
CA PRO A 33 -3.74 -2.48 -16.94
C PRO A 33 -4.19 -1.24 -16.17
N ASN A 34 -4.83 -0.30 -16.87
CA ASN A 34 -5.40 0.89 -16.24
C ASN A 34 -6.55 0.45 -15.33
N LYS A 35 -6.22 0.15 -14.07
CA LYS A 35 -7.21 -0.21 -13.07
C LYS A 35 -8.08 1.02 -12.76
N PRO A 36 -9.40 0.83 -12.55
CA PRO A 36 -10.31 1.93 -12.22
C PRO A 36 -9.92 2.62 -10.91
N LEU A 37 -10.18 3.91 -10.79
CA LEU A 37 -9.98 4.69 -9.57
C LEU A 37 -11.31 4.82 -8.82
N ILE A 38 -11.59 3.86 -7.93
CA ILE A 38 -12.89 3.78 -7.24
C ILE A 38 -13.04 4.82 -6.12
N PHE A 39 -11.94 5.44 -5.68
CA PHE A 39 -11.93 6.50 -4.67
C PHE A 39 -11.72 7.90 -5.30
N SER A 40 -11.98 8.04 -6.60
CA SER A 40 -11.83 9.31 -7.34
C SER A 40 -12.63 10.49 -6.77
N GLN A 41 -13.77 10.22 -6.13
CA GLN A 41 -14.60 11.24 -5.47
C GLN A 41 -14.01 11.76 -4.15
N ILE A 42 -13.06 11.03 -3.57
CA ILE A 42 -12.40 11.38 -2.32
C ILE A 42 -11.16 12.25 -2.66
N PRO A 43 -11.00 13.42 -2.00
CA PRO A 43 -9.82 14.26 -2.18
C PRO A 43 -8.53 13.50 -1.86
N GLU A 44 -7.41 13.90 -2.47
CA GLU A 44 -6.08 13.29 -2.22
C GLU A 44 -5.72 13.22 -0.73
N ARG A 45 -6.17 14.22 0.03
CA ARG A 45 -5.96 14.31 1.46
C ARG A 45 -7.22 14.88 2.10
N SER A 46 -7.78 14.15 3.06
CA SER A 46 -8.98 14.55 3.78
C SER A 46 -8.81 14.36 5.28
N VAL A 47 -9.22 15.34 6.08
CA VAL A 47 -9.18 15.23 7.54
C VAL A 47 -10.39 14.42 8.01
N CYS A 48 -10.16 13.42 8.85
CA CYS A 48 -11.21 12.56 9.37
C CYS A 48 -11.88 13.17 10.61
N SER A 49 -13.20 13.02 10.74
CA SER A 49 -13.92 13.30 11.99
C SER A 49 -13.74 12.13 12.96
N ILE A 50 -13.28 12.40 14.18
CA ILE A 50 -12.71 11.40 15.10
C ILE A 50 -13.77 10.87 16.10
N GLN A 51 -15.04 11.24 15.94
CA GLN A 51 -16.04 11.07 17.01
C GLN A 51 -16.45 9.60 17.30
N SER A 52 -16.10 8.63 16.45
CA SER A 52 -16.66 7.27 16.52
C SER A 52 -15.65 6.16 16.83
N TRP A 53 -14.39 6.49 17.06
CA TRP A 53 -13.32 5.47 17.09
C TRP A 53 -13.27 4.63 18.36
N GLU A 54 -13.75 5.15 19.49
CA GLU A 54 -13.88 4.37 20.74
C GLU A 54 -14.77 3.13 20.54
N GLN A 55 -15.75 3.25 19.64
CA GLN A 55 -16.65 2.15 19.34
C GLN A 55 -15.96 1.01 18.59
N LEU A 56 -14.84 1.24 17.88
CA LEU A 56 -14.16 0.17 17.15
C LEU A 56 -13.76 -1.00 18.04
N GLN A 57 -13.28 -0.71 19.25
CA GLN A 57 -12.84 -1.74 20.18
C GLN A 57 -14.00 -2.65 20.60
N SER A 58 -15.22 -2.11 20.63
CA SER A 58 -16.43 -2.86 20.95
C SER A 58 -16.95 -3.71 19.78
N TRP A 59 -16.45 -3.53 18.56
CA TRP A 59 -16.98 -4.23 17.39
C TRP A 59 -16.62 -5.72 17.44
N SER A 60 -17.63 -6.56 17.22
CA SER A 60 -17.50 -8.02 17.13
C SER A 60 -17.50 -8.47 15.67
N VAL A 61 -16.96 -9.66 15.41
CA VAL A 61 -17.07 -10.31 14.10
C VAL A 61 -18.55 -10.51 13.76
N GLY A 62 -18.93 -10.23 12.51
CA GLY A 62 -20.31 -10.25 12.02
C GLY A 62 -21.09 -8.96 12.25
N LYS A 63 -20.56 -8.00 13.01
CA LYS A 63 -21.21 -6.70 13.23
C LYS A 63 -21.22 -5.88 11.93
N ALA A 64 -22.40 -5.37 11.58
CA ALA A 64 -22.54 -4.35 10.55
C ALA A 64 -22.11 -2.98 11.10
N ILE A 65 -21.35 -2.24 10.31
CA ILE A 65 -20.76 -0.96 10.72
C ILE A 65 -21.02 0.09 9.64
N GLU A 66 -21.14 1.33 10.11
CA GLU A 66 -21.17 2.53 9.30
C GLU A 66 -20.11 3.49 9.85
N LEU A 67 -19.22 3.92 8.98
CA LEU A 67 -18.06 4.72 9.34
C LEU A 67 -17.99 5.95 8.44
N PRO A 68 -18.64 7.05 8.82
CA PRO A 68 -18.43 8.34 8.18
C PRO A 68 -17.05 8.87 8.59
N LEU A 69 -16.07 8.76 7.68
CA LEU A 69 -14.72 9.29 7.93
C LEU A 69 -14.67 10.79 7.59
N THR A 70 -15.31 11.19 6.50
CA THR A 70 -15.36 12.59 6.04
C THR A 70 -16.71 12.86 5.38
N ASP A 71 -17.01 14.12 5.04
CA ASP A 71 -18.24 14.49 4.32
C ASP A 71 -18.40 13.79 2.96
N LYS A 72 -17.31 13.27 2.39
CA LYS A 72 -17.26 12.58 1.09
C LYS A 72 -16.87 11.11 1.18
N ALA A 73 -16.44 10.64 2.36
CA ALA A 73 -15.95 9.28 2.57
C ALA A 73 -16.80 8.60 3.65
N PHE A 74 -17.78 7.85 3.19
CA PHE A 74 -18.63 6.99 4.01
C PHE A 74 -18.35 5.54 3.68
N PHE A 75 -18.09 4.72 4.70
CA PHE A 75 -17.83 3.30 4.54
C PHE A 75 -18.83 2.48 5.33
N ALA A 76 -19.56 1.61 4.65
CA ALA A 76 -20.47 0.66 5.26
C ALA A 76 -19.95 -0.75 5.00
N GLY A 77 -20.10 -1.64 5.98
CA GLY A 77 -19.59 -3.00 5.83
C GLY A 77 -19.86 -3.91 7.01
N THR A 78 -19.20 -5.06 7.00
CA THR A 78 -19.29 -6.06 8.07
C THR A 78 -17.90 -6.43 8.54
N VAL A 79 -17.71 -6.50 9.86
CA VAL A 79 -16.46 -7.00 10.45
C VAL A 79 -16.32 -8.48 10.13
N THR A 80 -15.34 -8.85 9.32
CA THR A 80 -15.08 -10.24 8.94
C THR A 80 -14.07 -10.90 9.86
N GLU A 81 -13.18 -10.12 10.47
CA GLU A 81 -12.13 -10.65 11.32
C GLU A 81 -11.76 -9.65 12.41
N LYS A 82 -11.45 -10.16 13.61
CA LYS A 82 -10.88 -9.39 14.71
C LYS A 82 -9.83 -10.24 15.39
N VAL A 83 -8.59 -9.77 15.38
CA VAL A 83 -7.44 -10.53 15.90
C VAL A 83 -6.68 -9.69 16.91
N GLN A 84 -6.46 -10.24 18.09
CA GLN A 84 -5.51 -9.68 19.05
C GLN A 84 -4.10 -10.14 18.65
N ARG A 85 -3.26 -9.22 18.15
CA ARG A 85 -1.90 -9.54 17.68
C ARG A 85 -0.88 -9.50 18.82
N ALA A 86 -1.04 -8.55 19.74
CA ALA A 86 -0.23 -8.40 20.95
C ALA A 86 -1.10 -7.82 22.07
N ALA A 87 -0.61 -7.71 23.30
CA ALA A 87 -1.40 -7.17 24.43
C ALA A 87 -2.00 -5.78 24.14
N ASN A 88 -1.28 -4.94 23.39
CA ASN A 88 -1.67 -3.59 23.02
C ASN A 88 -2.08 -3.42 21.55
N ILE A 89 -2.05 -4.47 20.73
CA ILE A 89 -2.31 -4.37 19.28
C ILE A 89 -3.47 -5.27 18.89
N GLN A 90 -4.49 -4.66 18.30
CA GLN A 90 -5.66 -5.34 17.76
C GLN A 90 -5.85 -4.99 16.29
N SER A 91 -6.12 -5.98 15.46
CA SER A 91 -6.41 -5.81 14.04
C SER A 91 -7.87 -6.15 13.76
N LEU A 92 -8.53 -5.36 12.92
CA LEU A 92 -9.87 -5.62 12.41
C LEU A 92 -9.85 -5.61 10.88
N ASN A 93 -10.49 -6.61 10.28
CA ASN A 93 -10.78 -6.62 8.85
C ASN A 93 -12.28 -6.47 8.65
N ILE A 94 -12.63 -5.55 7.75
CA ILE A 94 -14.01 -5.18 7.45
C ILE A 94 -14.18 -5.29 5.94
N LYS A 95 -15.18 -6.08 5.52
CA LYS A 95 -15.58 -6.15 4.12
C LYS A 95 -16.61 -5.07 3.86
N LEU A 96 -16.30 -4.17 2.93
CA LEU A 96 -17.18 -3.05 2.61
C LEU A 96 -18.32 -3.50 1.71
N SER A 97 -19.54 -3.08 2.04
CA SER A 97 -20.76 -3.35 1.27
C SER A 97 -21.00 -2.29 0.19
N ASN A 98 -20.62 -1.04 0.44
CA ASN A 98 -20.77 0.06 -0.51
C ASN A 98 -19.61 0.21 -1.51
N TYR A 99 -18.53 -0.56 -1.32
CA TYR A 99 -17.42 -0.70 -2.28
C TYR A 99 -17.13 -2.19 -2.52
N PRO A 100 -17.79 -2.84 -3.50
CA PRO A 100 -17.68 -4.28 -3.72
C PRO A 100 -16.23 -4.76 -3.91
N GLY A 101 -15.84 -5.83 -3.21
CA GLY A 101 -14.49 -6.39 -3.27
C GLY A 101 -13.43 -5.60 -2.50
N THR A 102 -13.83 -4.58 -1.75
CA THR A 102 -12.92 -3.72 -0.97
C THR A 102 -12.83 -4.19 0.48
N LEU A 103 -11.61 -4.21 1.01
CA LEU A 103 -11.32 -4.49 2.40
C LEU A 103 -10.80 -3.24 3.10
N LEU A 104 -11.42 -2.91 4.22
CA LEU A 104 -10.89 -1.97 5.20
C LEU A 104 -10.17 -2.76 6.28
N ASN A 105 -8.87 -2.54 6.42
CA ASN A 105 -8.04 -3.12 7.47
C ASN A 105 -7.72 -2.00 8.47
N LEU A 106 -7.98 -2.24 9.74
CA LEU A 106 -7.68 -1.33 10.84
C LEU A 106 -6.73 -2.00 11.82
N THR A 107 -5.76 -1.25 12.32
CA THR A 107 -4.90 -1.63 13.43
C THR A 107 -5.06 -0.60 14.53
N LEU A 108 -5.40 -1.08 15.72
CA LEU A 108 -5.61 -0.30 16.93
C LEU A 108 -4.44 -0.59 17.86
N ILE A 109 -3.80 0.47 18.34
CA ILE A 109 -2.67 0.41 19.24
C ILE A 109 -3.07 1.14 20.52
N SER A 110 -3.20 0.39 21.61
CA SER A 110 -3.62 0.88 22.92
C SER A 110 -2.41 0.96 23.86
N GLU A 111 -1.88 2.15 24.09
CA GLU A 111 -0.81 2.38 25.07
C GLU A 111 -1.41 2.78 26.44
N PRO A 112 -0.79 2.39 27.57
CA PRO A 112 -1.24 2.83 28.89
C PRO A 112 -1.27 4.36 28.97
N ASN A 113 -2.37 4.93 29.48
CA ASN A 113 -2.57 6.38 29.65
C ASN A 113 -2.51 7.21 28.35
N GLN A 114 -2.63 6.59 27.18
CA GLN A 114 -2.71 7.30 25.91
C GLN A 114 -4.00 6.96 25.15
N PRO A 115 -4.50 7.89 24.32
CA PRO A 115 -5.59 7.58 23.41
C PRO A 115 -5.17 6.49 22.42
N VAL A 116 -6.13 5.67 22.02
CA VAL A 116 -5.93 4.59 21.06
C VAL A 116 -5.47 5.17 19.74
N LYS A 117 -4.29 4.76 19.27
CA LYS A 117 -3.78 5.12 17.95
C LYS A 117 -4.34 4.16 16.92
N ILE A 118 -4.77 4.70 15.79
CA ILE A 118 -5.43 3.93 14.75
C ILE A 118 -4.68 4.14 13.45
N SER A 119 -4.35 3.05 12.78
CA SER A 119 -3.87 3.08 11.41
C SER A 119 -4.72 2.15 10.57
N GLY A 120 -4.83 2.45 9.28
CA GLY A 120 -5.68 1.64 8.42
C GLY A 120 -5.39 1.82 6.95
N ARG A 121 -5.92 0.88 6.18
CA ARG A 121 -5.85 0.88 4.72
C ARG A 121 -7.14 0.35 4.14
N ILE A 122 -7.59 0.95 3.07
CA ILE A 122 -8.77 0.55 2.31
C ILE A 122 -8.28 0.16 0.93
N ILE A 123 -8.33 -1.14 0.63
CA ILE A 123 -7.74 -1.72 -0.57
C ILE A 123 -8.80 -2.52 -1.32
N ASN A 124 -8.83 -2.34 -2.64
CA ASN A 124 -9.55 -3.20 -3.56
C ASN A 124 -8.54 -3.77 -4.57
N PRO A 125 -8.35 -5.09 -4.67
CA PRO A 125 -7.38 -5.68 -5.60
C PRO A 125 -7.56 -5.24 -7.06
N ASN A 126 -8.80 -4.91 -7.43
CA ASN A 126 -9.20 -4.50 -8.78
C ASN A 126 -9.17 -2.97 -8.99
N SER A 127 -8.76 -2.18 -7.99
CA SER A 127 -8.63 -0.73 -8.11
C SER A 127 -7.21 -0.29 -8.47
N GLY A 128 -7.06 0.94 -8.96
CA GLY A 128 -5.78 1.61 -9.16
C GLY A 128 -5.39 2.54 -8.01
N ASP A 129 -6.31 2.80 -7.08
CA ASP A 129 -6.13 3.63 -5.91
C ASP A 129 -6.39 2.88 -4.59
N VAL A 130 -5.73 3.36 -3.54
CA VAL A 130 -5.81 2.90 -2.16
C VAL A 130 -6.00 4.12 -1.27
N LEU A 131 -6.72 3.95 -0.16
CA LEU A 131 -6.79 4.96 0.88
C LEU A 131 -6.06 4.49 2.12
N LEU A 132 -5.29 5.39 2.73
CA LEU A 132 -4.56 5.16 3.96
C LEU A 132 -5.10 6.07 5.05
N LEU A 133 -5.30 5.51 6.23
CA LEU A 133 -5.62 6.25 7.43
C LEU A 133 -4.34 6.41 8.25
N THR A 134 -3.85 7.64 8.35
CA THR A 134 -2.64 8.01 9.10
C THR A 134 -2.97 9.01 10.20
N TYR A 135 -2.11 9.10 11.21
CA TYR A 135 -2.17 10.11 12.25
C TYR A 135 -1.05 11.12 12.06
N GLU A 136 -1.39 12.35 11.68
CA GLU A 136 -0.45 13.41 11.35
C GLU A 136 -0.92 14.74 11.94
N ASN A 137 -0.01 15.51 12.53
CA ASN A 137 -0.32 16.84 13.09
C ASN A 137 -1.52 16.83 14.06
N ASN A 138 -1.57 15.82 14.93
CA ASN A 138 -2.64 15.62 15.92
C ASN A 138 -4.04 15.41 15.32
N LYS A 139 -4.12 14.94 14.07
CA LYS A 139 -5.36 14.67 13.36
C LYS A 139 -5.24 13.36 12.58
N TYR A 140 -6.36 12.65 12.44
CA TYR A 140 -6.43 11.54 11.50
C TYR A 140 -6.66 12.07 10.09
N VAL A 141 -5.90 11.54 9.14
CA VAL A 141 -5.94 11.94 7.74
C VAL A 141 -6.15 10.71 6.88
N LEU A 142 -7.10 10.83 5.96
CA LEU A 142 -7.30 9.88 4.87
C LEU A 142 -6.49 10.37 3.67
N GLN A 143 -5.48 9.61 3.27
CA GLN A 143 -4.62 9.91 2.14
C GLN A 143 -4.87 8.92 1.02
N LYS A 144 -5.13 9.42 -0.19
CA LYS A 144 -5.23 8.61 -1.39
C LYS A 144 -3.85 8.41 -1.99
N GLN A 145 -3.57 7.18 -2.41
CA GLN A 145 -2.31 6.79 -3.04
C GLN A 145 -2.58 5.80 -4.18
N GLN A 146 -1.64 5.69 -5.12
CA GLN A 146 -1.74 4.71 -6.19
C GLN A 146 -1.40 3.32 -5.68
N GLN A 147 -2.20 2.33 -6.08
CA GLN A 147 -2.08 0.95 -5.60
C GLN A 147 -0.74 0.29 -5.95
N GLN A 148 -0.07 0.73 -7.02
CA GLN A 148 1.21 0.19 -7.47
C GLN A 148 2.33 0.21 -6.42
N PHE A 149 2.19 1.01 -5.36
CA PHE A 149 3.15 1.08 -4.25
C PHE A 149 2.79 0.20 -3.04
N PHE A 150 1.65 -0.49 -3.06
CA PHE A 150 1.06 -1.16 -1.89
C PHE A 150 0.86 -2.67 -2.03
N MET A 151 1.06 -3.21 -3.23
CA MET A 151 1.00 -4.65 -3.49
C MET A 151 2.34 -5.07 -4.07
N THR A 152 3.21 -5.64 -3.24
CA THR A 152 4.29 -6.50 -3.73
C THR A 152 3.67 -7.82 -4.12
N GLU A 153 3.90 -8.25 -5.37
CA GLU A 153 3.51 -9.55 -5.91
C GLU A 153 3.94 -10.71 -5.00
#